data_AF-A0A8X8A777-F1
#
_entry.id   AF-A0A8X8A777-F1
#
_cell.length_a   1.000
_cell.length_b   1.000
_cell.length_c   1.000
_cell.angle_alpha   90.00
_cell.angle_beta   90.00
_cell.angle_gamma   90.00
#
_symmetry.space_group_name_H-M   'P 1'
#
loop_
_entity.id
_entity.type
_entity.pdbx_description
1 polymer ?
#
loop_
_entity_poly.entity_id
_entity_poly.type
_entity_poly.pdbx_seq_one_letter_code
_entity_poly.pdbx_strand_id
1 'polypeptide(L)'
;MKQRYHYNVADGRLGQHVERGIADGLLISCVASSSNLWALIMDAGTNFTSQVYELSPFFLHKEWIMEQWEKNYYISSIAGSNNGSSLVVMSKGTQYTQQSYKVSDSFPFKWINKKWREGFYVTSMATAGTRWGVVMSRNAGFSDQVVELDFLYPSEGIHRRWDTGFRITSTAATFDQAALILSVPKRKPGDETQETLRTSLFPSTHVKTYLESSSVAEADCSFLPGC
;
A
#
# COMPACT_ATOMS: atom_id res chain seq x y z
N MET A 1 -8.33 18.67 4.63
CA MET A 1 -8.70 17.68 3.60
C MET A 1 -9.77 16.77 4.19
N LYS A 2 -10.78 16.29 3.45
CA LYS A 2 -11.79 15.33 3.96
C LYS A 2 -11.23 13.91 3.81
N GLN A 3 -11.09 13.20 4.92
CA GLN A 3 -10.61 11.81 4.99
C GLN A 3 -11.57 10.97 5.82
N ARG A 4 -11.67 9.67 5.51
CA ARG A 4 -12.40 8.67 6.30
C ARG A 4 -11.59 7.39 6.37
N TYR A 5 -11.54 6.80 7.55
CA TYR A 5 -10.89 5.51 7.76
C TYR A 5 -11.85 4.51 8.39
N HIS A 6 -11.68 3.25 8.01
CA HIS A 6 -12.38 2.11 8.57
C HIS A 6 -11.37 1.01 8.88
N TYR A 7 -11.54 0.31 10.00
CA TYR A 7 -10.70 -0.80 10.40
C TYR A 7 -11.56 -1.88 11.06
N ASN A 8 -11.00 -3.09 11.21
CA ASN A 8 -11.74 -4.27 11.66
C ASN A 8 -12.98 -4.56 10.77
N VAL A 9 -12.85 -4.28 9.47
CA VAL A 9 -13.94 -4.49 8.52
C VAL A 9 -13.93 -5.95 8.06
N ALA A 10 -15.03 -6.65 8.25
CA ALA A 10 -15.22 -7.99 7.69
C ALA A 10 -15.65 -7.92 6.22
N ASP A 11 -15.38 -8.98 5.45
CA ASP A 11 -15.67 -9.09 4.01
C ASP A 11 -17.07 -8.56 3.62
N GLY A 12 -18.12 -9.04 4.30
CA GLY A 12 -19.50 -8.66 4.00
C GLY A 12 -19.87 -7.20 4.28
N ARG A 13 -19.02 -6.44 4.99
CA ARG A 13 -19.21 -5.01 5.27
C ARG A 13 -18.34 -4.10 4.40
N LEU A 14 -17.36 -4.66 3.69
CA LEU A 14 -16.41 -3.90 2.89
C LEU A 14 -17.13 -3.01 1.87
N GLY A 15 -18.05 -3.59 1.09
CA GLY A 15 -18.79 -2.86 0.06
C GLY A 15 -19.60 -1.69 0.61
N GLN A 16 -20.29 -1.89 1.74
CA GLN A 16 -21.08 -0.83 2.38
C GLN A 16 -20.22 0.38 2.78
N HIS A 17 -19.02 0.14 3.31
CA HIS A 17 -18.09 1.21 3.68
C HIS A 17 -17.58 1.97 2.46
N VAL A 18 -17.22 1.26 1.39
CA VAL A 18 -16.74 1.85 0.15
C VAL A 18 -17.84 2.68 -0.54
N GLU A 19 -19.05 2.13 -0.68
CA GLU A 19 -20.20 2.83 -1.29
C GLU A 19 -20.53 4.14 -0.56
N ARG A 20 -20.56 4.10 0.78
CA ARG A 20 -20.77 5.30 1.60
C ARG A 20 -19.66 6.33 1.41
N GLY A 21 -18.40 5.89 1.31
CA GLY A 21 -17.27 6.77 1.02
C GLY A 21 -17.38 7.43 -0.35
N ILE A 22 -17.70 6.66 -1.38
CA ILE A 22 -17.88 7.16 -2.75
C ILE A 22 -19.04 8.16 -2.83
N ALA A 23 -20.18 7.88 -2.17
CA ALA A 23 -21.31 8.80 -2.10
C ALA A 23 -20.94 10.14 -1.43
N ASP A 24 -19.92 10.12 -0.59
CA ASP A 24 -19.34 11.27 0.11
C ASP A 24 -18.23 12.00 -0.67
N GLY A 25 -17.95 11.57 -1.91
CA GLY A 25 -16.88 12.10 -2.75
C GLY A 25 -15.47 11.63 -2.34
N LEU A 26 -15.36 10.52 -1.61
CA LEU A 26 -14.09 9.94 -1.16
C LEU A 26 -13.72 8.73 -2.00
N LEU A 27 -12.44 8.59 -2.33
CA LEU A 27 -11.90 7.43 -3.05
C LEU A 27 -10.87 6.72 -2.17
N ILE A 28 -10.75 5.40 -2.32
CA ILE A 28 -9.80 4.60 -1.54
C ILE A 28 -8.38 5.02 -1.90
N SER A 29 -7.61 5.47 -0.91
CA SER A 29 -6.20 5.82 -1.06
C SER A 29 -5.30 4.64 -0.67
N CYS A 30 -5.65 3.94 0.41
CA CYS A 30 -4.86 2.84 0.94
C CYS A 30 -5.76 1.73 1.50
N VAL A 31 -5.34 0.47 1.33
CA VAL A 31 -5.94 -0.71 1.95
C VAL A 31 -4.89 -1.54 2.68
N ALA A 32 -5.33 -2.20 3.73
CA ALA A 32 -4.49 -3.13 4.49
C ALA A 32 -5.33 -4.27 5.07
N SER A 33 -4.66 -5.33 5.49
CA SER A 33 -5.33 -6.46 6.11
C SER A 33 -4.48 -7.05 7.23
N SER A 34 -5.15 -7.54 8.26
CA SER A 34 -4.56 -8.34 9.32
C SER A 34 -5.62 -9.28 9.88
N SER A 35 -5.27 -10.54 10.11
CA SER A 35 -6.18 -11.54 10.68
C SER A 35 -7.54 -11.67 9.95
N ASN A 36 -7.54 -11.57 8.61
CA ASN A 36 -8.74 -11.57 7.77
C ASN A 36 -9.72 -10.40 8.02
N LEU A 37 -9.22 -9.31 8.58
CA LEU A 37 -9.95 -8.05 8.71
C LEU A 37 -9.27 -6.98 7.87
N TRP A 38 -10.08 -6.13 7.25
CA TRP A 38 -9.63 -5.06 6.38
C TRP A 38 -9.57 -3.72 7.10
N ALA A 39 -8.59 -2.92 6.70
CA ALA A 39 -8.54 -1.50 6.96
C ALA A 39 -8.54 -0.74 5.62
N LEU A 40 -9.29 0.35 5.56
CA LEU A 40 -9.40 1.24 4.41
C LEU A 40 -9.19 2.67 4.84
N ILE A 41 -8.46 3.42 4.04
CA ILE A 41 -8.39 4.88 4.10
C ILE A 41 -8.96 5.42 2.79
N MET A 42 -9.84 6.41 2.91
CA MET A 42 -10.51 7.05 1.78
C MET A 42 -10.38 8.56 1.87
N ASP A 43 -9.97 9.19 0.77
CA ASP A 43 -9.59 10.59 0.71
C ASP A 43 -10.22 11.30 -0.49
N ALA A 44 -10.55 12.59 -0.30
CA ALA A 44 -10.96 13.46 -1.41
C ALA A 44 -9.76 13.99 -2.24
N GLY A 45 -8.53 13.86 -1.72
CA GLY A 45 -7.32 14.45 -2.30
C GLY A 45 -6.50 13.54 -3.23
N THR A 46 -7.00 12.36 -3.60
CA THR A 46 -6.23 11.34 -4.34
C THR A 46 -5.92 11.72 -5.79
N ASN A 47 -6.62 12.70 -6.35
CA ASN A 47 -6.62 13.04 -7.79
C ASN A 47 -7.10 11.89 -8.70
N PHE A 48 -7.66 10.81 -8.14
CA PHE A 48 -8.25 9.74 -8.93
C PHE A 48 -9.58 10.19 -9.55
N THR A 49 -9.84 9.77 -10.78
CA THR A 49 -11.06 10.14 -11.52
C THR A 49 -12.11 9.04 -11.56
N SER A 50 -11.68 7.79 -11.39
CA SER A 50 -12.55 6.61 -11.30
C SER A 50 -11.81 5.52 -10.56
N GLN A 51 -12.54 4.67 -9.84
CA GLN A 51 -11.95 3.58 -9.06
C GLN A 51 -12.82 2.34 -9.14
N VAL A 52 -12.15 1.19 -9.21
CA VAL A 52 -12.75 -0.14 -9.10
C VAL A 52 -11.97 -0.95 -8.09
N TYR A 53 -12.63 -1.90 -7.44
CA TYR A 53 -11.98 -2.80 -6.49
C TYR A 53 -12.54 -4.20 -6.62
N GLU A 54 -11.74 -5.20 -6.27
CA GLU A 54 -12.16 -6.60 -6.18
C GLU A 54 -11.66 -7.20 -4.87
N LEU A 55 -12.60 -7.76 -4.10
CA LEU A 55 -12.29 -8.69 -3.02
C LEU A 55 -12.37 -10.10 -3.60
N SER A 56 -11.21 -10.72 -3.81
CA SER A 56 -11.08 -12.04 -4.43
C SER A 56 -10.59 -13.08 -3.42
N PRO A 57 -11.10 -14.33 -3.45
CA PRO A 57 -10.51 -15.42 -2.69
C PRO A 57 -9.12 -15.84 -3.22
N PHE A 58 -8.72 -15.34 -4.39
CA PHE A 58 -7.41 -15.58 -4.98
C PHE A 58 -6.49 -14.37 -4.79
N PHE A 59 -5.29 -14.62 -4.29
CA PHE A 59 -4.27 -13.59 -4.13
C PHE A 59 -3.84 -13.01 -5.49
N LEU A 60 -4.16 -11.73 -5.71
CA LEU A 60 -3.96 -10.99 -6.97
C LEU A 60 -4.55 -11.72 -8.19
N HIS A 61 -5.88 -11.77 -8.26
CA HIS A 61 -6.67 -12.38 -9.33
C HIS A 61 -6.28 -11.83 -10.72
N LYS A 62 -5.58 -12.66 -11.49
CA LYS A 62 -4.89 -12.25 -12.71
C LYS A 62 -5.86 -11.79 -13.80
N GLU A 63 -6.91 -12.56 -14.04
CA GLU A 63 -7.88 -12.33 -15.09
C GLU A 63 -8.58 -10.98 -14.90
N TRP A 64 -9.01 -10.68 -13.67
CA TRP A 64 -9.61 -9.39 -13.33
C TRP A 64 -8.63 -8.22 -13.50
N ILE A 65 -7.39 -8.35 -13.00
CA ILE A 65 -6.37 -7.30 -13.15
C ILE A 65 -6.10 -7.01 -14.63
N MET A 66 -5.99 -8.05 -15.46
CA MET A 66 -5.77 -7.88 -16.91
C MET A 66 -6.94 -7.15 -17.58
N GLU A 67 -8.18 -7.52 -17.26
CA GLU A 67 -9.37 -6.84 -17.78
C GLU A 67 -9.40 -5.35 -17.39
N GLN A 68 -9.02 -5.01 -16.15
CA GLN A 68 -8.98 -3.63 -15.70
C GLN A 68 -7.82 -2.83 -16.32
N TRP A 69 -6.66 -3.45 -16.56
CA TRP A 69 -5.57 -2.83 -17.31
C TRP A 69 -5.98 -2.47 -18.74
N GLU A 70 -6.72 -3.33 -19.44
CA GLU A 70 -7.26 -3.03 -20.78
C GLU A 70 -8.20 -1.80 -20.76
N LYS A 71 -8.88 -1.57 -19.63
CA LYS A 71 -9.75 -0.41 -19.40
C LYS A 71 -9.01 0.84 -18.91
N ASN A 72 -7.67 0.82 -18.89
CA ASN A 72 -6.78 1.88 -18.41
C ASN A 72 -6.91 2.18 -16.90
N TYR A 73 -7.29 1.20 -16.09
CA TYR A 73 -7.14 1.30 -14.64
C TYR A 73 -5.76 0.79 -14.24
N TYR A 74 -5.10 1.44 -13.29
CA TYR A 74 -3.84 0.97 -12.71
C TYR A 74 -4.03 0.59 -11.26
N ILE A 75 -3.32 -0.45 -10.79
CA ILE A 75 -3.34 -0.84 -9.37
C ILE A 75 -2.81 0.34 -8.54
N SER A 76 -3.63 0.83 -7.63
CA SER A 76 -3.32 1.92 -6.73
C SER A 76 -3.05 1.44 -5.31
N SER A 77 -3.69 0.36 -4.87
CA SER A 77 -3.45 -0.24 -3.55
C SER A 77 -3.82 -1.72 -3.54
N ILE A 78 -3.05 -2.53 -2.81
CA ILE A 78 -3.30 -3.96 -2.61
C ILE A 78 -3.16 -4.34 -1.15
N ALA A 79 -4.01 -5.27 -0.70
CA ALA A 79 -3.89 -5.92 0.59
C ALA A 79 -4.20 -7.41 0.44
N GLY A 80 -3.44 -8.25 1.14
CA GLY A 80 -3.64 -9.70 1.15
C GLY A 80 -3.97 -10.18 2.55
N SER A 81 -4.73 -11.25 2.62
CA SER A 81 -5.21 -11.85 3.86
C SER A 81 -4.59 -13.21 4.11
N ASN A 82 -4.59 -13.67 5.36
CA ASN A 82 -3.96 -14.94 5.76
C ASN A 82 -4.66 -16.17 5.16
N ASN A 83 -5.94 -16.07 4.84
CA ASN A 83 -6.70 -17.11 4.15
C ASN A 83 -6.42 -17.18 2.63
N GLY A 84 -5.50 -16.36 2.11
CA GLY A 84 -5.14 -16.33 0.70
C GLY A 84 -5.97 -15.38 -0.16
N SER A 85 -6.99 -14.71 0.42
CA SER A 85 -7.77 -13.69 -0.27
C SER A 85 -6.97 -12.40 -0.44
N SER A 86 -7.42 -11.54 -1.34
CA SER A 86 -6.88 -10.19 -1.49
C SER A 86 -7.94 -9.18 -1.86
N LEU A 87 -7.69 -7.94 -1.47
CA LEU A 87 -8.37 -6.76 -1.94
C LEU A 87 -7.43 -6.02 -2.88
N VAL A 88 -7.83 -5.87 -4.14
CA VAL A 88 -7.12 -5.08 -5.13
C VAL A 88 -7.95 -3.86 -5.47
N VAL A 89 -7.34 -2.68 -5.38
CA VAL A 89 -7.93 -1.41 -5.80
C VAL A 89 -7.18 -0.91 -7.03
N MET A 90 -7.93 -0.58 -8.08
CA MET A 90 -7.39 0.00 -9.31
C MET A 90 -8.07 1.32 -9.62
N SER A 91 -7.32 2.31 -10.08
CA SER A 91 -7.79 3.69 -10.24
C SER A 91 -7.35 4.30 -11.57
N LYS A 92 -8.15 5.25 -12.06
CA LYS A 92 -7.84 6.17 -13.16
C LYS A 92 -7.42 7.53 -12.61
N GLY A 93 -6.73 8.32 -13.43
CA GLY A 93 -6.16 9.60 -12.99
C GLY A 93 -4.81 9.45 -12.27
N THR A 94 -4.28 8.23 -12.18
CA THR A 94 -2.90 8.01 -11.73
C THR A 94 -1.91 8.60 -12.74
N GLN A 95 -0.71 8.96 -12.28
CA GLN A 95 0.37 9.39 -13.16
C GLN A 95 1.08 8.21 -13.85
N TYR A 96 0.69 6.96 -13.54
CA TYR A 96 1.36 5.77 -14.04
C TYR A 96 1.16 5.60 -15.54
N THR A 97 2.24 5.24 -16.24
CA THR A 97 2.20 4.99 -17.69
C THR A 97 2.29 3.51 -18.03
N GLN A 98 3.01 2.73 -17.22
CA GLN A 98 3.13 1.28 -17.35
C GLN A 98 3.19 0.66 -15.97
N GLN A 99 2.65 -0.54 -15.82
CA GLN A 99 2.64 -1.27 -14.56
C GLN A 99 2.95 -2.74 -14.79
N SER A 100 3.60 -3.36 -13.81
CA SER A 100 3.82 -4.79 -13.76
C SER A 100 3.73 -5.25 -12.32
N TYR A 101 3.17 -6.44 -12.08
CA TYR A 101 3.20 -7.05 -10.76
C TYR A 101 3.82 -8.45 -10.81
N LYS A 102 4.26 -8.92 -9.65
CA LYS A 102 4.77 -10.28 -9.46
C LYS A 102 4.23 -10.88 -8.18
N VAL A 103 3.71 -12.10 -8.29
CA VAL A 103 3.44 -12.99 -7.15
C VAL A 103 4.58 -14.00 -7.03
N SER A 104 5.04 -14.25 -5.81
CA SER A 104 6.16 -15.14 -5.52
C SER A 104 6.06 -15.71 -4.10
N ASP A 105 6.50 -16.95 -3.89
CA ASP A 105 6.55 -17.56 -2.55
C ASP A 105 7.72 -17.05 -1.69
N SER A 106 8.58 -16.22 -2.27
CA SER A 106 9.69 -15.54 -1.60
C SER A 106 9.83 -14.10 -2.10
N PHE A 107 10.43 -13.23 -1.29
CA PHE A 107 10.60 -11.82 -1.64
C PHE A 107 11.38 -11.67 -2.97
N PRO A 108 10.78 -11.08 -4.03
CA PRO A 108 11.30 -11.18 -5.39
C PRO A 108 12.40 -10.15 -5.71
N PHE A 109 13.44 -10.05 -4.88
CA PHE A 109 14.50 -9.02 -4.98
C PHE A 109 15.17 -8.95 -6.36
N LYS A 110 15.52 -10.11 -6.96
CA LYS A 110 16.13 -10.17 -8.29
C LYS A 110 15.25 -9.54 -9.37
N TRP A 111 13.93 -9.70 -9.27
CA TRP A 111 12.98 -9.13 -10.22
C TRP A 111 12.82 -7.63 -10.00
N ILE A 112 12.74 -7.18 -8.74
CA ILE A 112 12.69 -5.75 -8.39
C ILE A 112 13.93 -5.02 -8.93
N ASN A 113 15.14 -5.55 -8.70
CA ASN A 113 16.39 -4.97 -9.21
C ASN A 113 16.45 -4.90 -10.75
N LYS A 114 15.84 -5.87 -11.44
CA LYS A 114 15.72 -5.81 -12.90
C LYS A 114 14.76 -4.68 -13.29
N LYS A 115 13.63 -4.56 -12.62
CA LYS A 115 12.60 -3.55 -12.89
C LYS A 115 13.02 -2.12 -12.56
N TRP A 116 13.80 -1.91 -11.50
CA TRP A 116 14.43 -0.60 -11.22
C TRP A 116 15.31 -0.13 -12.38
N ARG A 117 16.13 -1.02 -12.96
CA ARG A 117 16.94 -0.69 -14.15
C ARG A 117 16.10 -0.40 -15.40
N GLU A 118 14.87 -0.90 -15.45
CA GLU A 118 13.89 -0.59 -16.49
C GLU A 118 13.07 0.69 -16.16
N GLY A 119 13.38 1.41 -15.08
CA GLY A 119 12.70 2.65 -14.68
C GLY A 119 11.34 2.46 -14.02
N PHE A 120 11.00 1.24 -13.60
CA PHE A 120 9.85 0.96 -12.75
C PHE A 120 10.22 1.15 -11.29
N TYR A 121 9.28 1.59 -10.47
CA TYR A 121 9.43 1.71 -9.01
C TYR A 121 8.32 0.92 -8.33
N VAL A 122 8.60 0.33 -7.18
CA VAL A 122 7.59 -0.31 -6.33
C VAL A 122 6.61 0.76 -5.86
N THR A 123 5.32 0.50 -6.07
CA THR A 123 4.22 1.40 -5.73
C THR A 123 3.24 0.79 -4.76
N SER A 124 3.19 -0.54 -4.66
CA SER A 124 2.39 -1.23 -3.65
C SER A 124 2.91 -2.64 -3.43
N MET A 125 2.82 -3.12 -2.20
CA MET A 125 3.19 -4.47 -1.80
C MET A 125 2.14 -5.04 -0.87
N ALA A 126 1.93 -6.34 -0.95
CA ALA A 126 1.10 -7.06 0.00
C ALA A 126 1.60 -8.49 0.15
N THR A 127 1.15 -9.15 1.21
CA THR A 127 1.39 -10.57 1.45
C THR A 127 0.07 -11.28 1.70
N ALA A 128 0.00 -12.56 1.33
CA ALA A 128 -1.10 -13.44 1.69
C ALA A 128 -0.53 -14.80 2.11
N GLY A 129 -0.50 -15.04 3.41
CA GLY A 129 0.29 -16.13 4.00
C GLY A 129 1.79 -15.89 3.76
N THR A 130 2.46 -16.82 3.08
CA THR A 130 3.88 -16.72 2.71
C THR A 130 4.13 -16.06 1.35
N ARG A 131 3.07 -15.82 0.57
CA ARG A 131 3.19 -15.26 -0.78
C ARG A 131 3.33 -13.76 -0.74
N TRP A 132 4.27 -13.26 -1.53
CA TRP A 132 4.53 -11.85 -1.77
C TRP A 132 3.90 -11.39 -3.08
N GLY A 133 3.19 -10.28 -3.03
CA GLY A 133 2.69 -9.55 -4.19
C GLY A 133 3.37 -8.19 -4.26
N VAL A 134 4.12 -7.93 -5.33
CA VAL A 134 4.82 -6.65 -5.54
C VAL A 134 4.32 -6.02 -6.83
N VAL A 135 3.84 -4.79 -6.74
CA VAL A 135 3.40 -3.97 -7.87
C VAL A 135 4.45 -2.89 -8.11
N MET A 136 4.88 -2.75 -9.36
CA MET A 136 5.80 -1.70 -9.79
C MET A 136 5.22 -0.91 -10.96
N SER A 137 5.32 0.41 -10.90
CA SER A 137 4.83 1.34 -11.93
C SER A 137 5.93 2.24 -12.46
N ARG A 138 5.83 2.64 -13.74
CA ARG A 138 6.58 3.75 -14.33
C ARG A 138 5.87 5.07 -14.06
N ASN A 139 6.65 6.15 -14.00
CA ASN A 139 6.18 7.50 -13.69
C ASN A 139 5.50 7.59 -12.30
N ALA A 140 6.03 6.86 -11.32
CA ALA A 140 5.54 6.87 -9.95
C ALA A 140 5.97 8.10 -9.12
N GLY A 141 6.72 9.03 -9.72
CA GLY A 141 7.17 10.23 -9.01
C GLY A 141 8.41 10.05 -8.13
N PHE A 142 9.10 8.90 -8.19
CA PHE A 142 10.33 8.64 -7.42
C PHE A 142 11.60 8.78 -8.26
N SER A 143 12.67 9.30 -7.67
CA SER A 143 14.00 9.39 -8.29
C SER A 143 14.92 8.24 -7.90
N ASP A 144 14.78 7.75 -6.68
CA ASP A 144 15.56 6.64 -6.14
C ASP A 144 14.68 5.81 -5.21
N GLN A 145 14.99 4.51 -5.09
CA GLN A 145 14.26 3.59 -4.24
C GLN A 145 15.15 2.45 -3.77
N VAL A 146 15.01 2.10 -2.51
CA VAL A 146 15.74 1.02 -1.85
C VAL A 146 14.75 0.13 -1.10
N VAL A 147 15.21 -1.08 -0.79
CA VAL A 147 14.48 -2.02 0.05
C VAL A 147 15.33 -2.38 1.26
N GLU A 148 14.72 -2.33 2.43
CA GLU A 148 15.25 -2.92 3.67
C GLU A 148 14.39 -4.17 3.94
N LEU A 149 15.01 -5.35 3.81
CA LEU A 149 14.38 -6.65 4.07
C LEU A 149 15.08 -7.28 5.27
N ASP A 150 14.32 -7.59 6.32
CA ASP A 150 14.87 -8.09 7.57
C ASP A 150 13.87 -9.06 8.24
N PHE A 151 14.40 -9.97 9.06
CA PHE A 151 13.61 -10.87 9.92
C PHE A 151 12.99 -10.14 11.10
N LEU A 152 13.57 -8.98 11.48
CA LEU A 152 13.07 -8.10 12.52
C LEU A 152 12.80 -6.71 11.94
N TYR A 153 12.11 -5.86 12.69
CA TYR A 153 11.88 -4.47 12.28
C TYR A 153 13.22 -3.69 12.10
N PRO A 154 13.57 -3.22 10.89
CA PRO A 154 14.89 -2.68 10.58
C PRO A 154 15.04 -1.19 10.98
N SER A 155 14.91 -0.90 12.28
CA SER A 155 14.91 0.47 12.83
C SER A 155 16.15 1.31 12.45
N GLU A 156 17.36 0.75 12.59
CA GLU A 156 18.63 1.43 12.25
C GLU A 156 18.72 1.81 10.77
N GLY A 157 18.26 0.92 9.89
CA GLY A 157 18.23 1.16 8.45
C GLY A 157 17.30 2.32 8.09
N ILE A 158 16.11 2.36 8.69
CA ILE A 158 15.10 3.39 8.43
C ILE A 158 15.62 4.78 8.85
N HIS A 159 16.14 4.93 10.07
CA HIS A 159 16.61 6.23 10.56
C HIS A 159 17.73 6.80 9.68
N ARG A 160 18.71 5.97 9.32
CA ARG A 160 19.80 6.37 8.41
C ARG A 160 19.30 6.82 7.04
N ARG A 161 18.23 6.19 6.53
CA ARG A 161 17.64 6.50 5.23
C ARG A 161 16.83 7.80 5.29
N TRP A 162 16.12 8.06 6.37
CA TRP A 162 15.42 9.34 6.58
C TRP A 162 16.38 10.54 6.53
N ASP A 163 17.56 10.44 7.12
CA ASP A 163 18.60 11.49 7.07
C ASP A 163 19.09 11.79 5.64
N THR A 164 18.89 10.85 4.71
CA THR A 164 19.29 10.97 3.30
C THR A 164 18.12 11.31 2.37
N GLY A 165 16.95 11.66 2.93
CA GLY A 165 15.78 12.12 2.19
C GLY A 165 14.89 11.01 1.64
N PHE A 166 15.16 9.75 1.99
CA PHE A 166 14.23 8.65 1.69
C PHE A 166 13.02 8.71 2.60
N ARG A 167 11.87 8.24 2.13
CA ARG A 167 10.63 8.06 2.90
C ARG A 167 10.11 6.65 2.66
N ILE A 168 9.52 6.04 3.69
CA ILE A 168 8.82 4.76 3.53
C ILE A 168 7.60 5.02 2.62
N THR A 169 7.47 4.24 1.55
CA THR A 169 6.38 4.40 0.56
C THR A 169 5.63 3.11 0.25
N SER A 170 6.10 1.98 0.79
CA SER A 170 5.37 0.72 0.74
C SER A 170 5.97 -0.25 1.74
N THR A 171 5.12 -1.02 2.40
CA THR A 171 5.57 -2.08 3.30
C THR A 171 4.72 -3.32 3.10
N ALA A 172 5.32 -4.48 3.39
CA ALA A 172 4.60 -5.74 3.50
C ALA A 172 5.41 -6.69 4.39
N ALA A 173 4.73 -7.61 5.07
CA ALA A 173 5.39 -8.60 5.91
C ALA A 173 4.70 -9.96 5.85
N THR A 174 5.51 -11.00 5.88
CA THR A 174 5.08 -12.35 6.26
C THR A 174 5.26 -12.52 7.77
N PHE A 175 4.98 -13.71 8.29
CA PHE A 175 5.21 -14.00 9.71
C PHE A 175 6.69 -13.94 10.11
N ASP A 176 7.61 -14.13 9.16
CA ASP A 176 9.05 -14.26 9.39
C ASP A 176 9.89 -13.12 8.82
N GLN A 177 9.35 -12.30 7.92
CA GLN A 177 10.10 -11.26 7.21
C GLN A 177 9.27 -10.00 7.05
N ALA A 178 9.91 -8.84 7.23
CA ALA A 178 9.37 -7.54 6.91
C ALA A 178 10.17 -6.91 5.78
N ALA A 179 9.47 -6.38 4.77
CA ALA A 179 10.07 -5.62 3.68
C ALA A 179 9.53 -4.18 3.72
N LEU A 180 10.45 -3.23 3.79
CA LEU A 180 10.14 -1.81 3.67
C LEU A 180 10.80 -1.25 2.42
N ILE A 181 10.00 -0.62 1.59
CA ILE A 181 10.45 0.16 0.45
C ILE A 181 10.57 1.61 0.89
N LEU A 182 11.75 2.18 0.70
CA LEU A 182 11.99 3.58 0.91
C LEU A 182 12.32 4.25 -0.41
N SER A 183 11.68 5.38 -0.70
CA SER A 183 11.83 6.12 -1.95
C SER A 183 12.17 7.59 -1.72
N VAL A 184 12.86 8.19 -2.68
CA VAL A 184 13.08 9.64 -2.73
C VAL A 184 12.08 10.25 -3.72
N PRO A 185 11.13 11.10 -3.26
CA PRO A 185 10.20 11.79 -4.16
C PRO A 185 10.92 12.79 -5.06
N LYS A 186 10.56 12.83 -6.36
CA LYS A 186 11.10 13.80 -7.33
C LYS A 186 10.70 15.24 -7.02
N ARG A 187 9.55 15.41 -6.37
CA ARG A 187 9.08 16.69 -5.84
C ARG A 187 9.24 16.61 -4.33
N LYS A 188 9.91 17.60 -3.73
CA LYS A 188 10.00 17.66 -2.27
C LYS A 188 8.58 17.64 -1.72
N PRO A 189 8.24 16.67 -0.85
CA PRO A 189 7.02 16.75 -0.05
C PRO A 189 7.02 18.06 0.74
N GLY A 190 5.86 18.48 1.24
CA GLY A 190 5.82 19.53 2.25
C GLY A 190 6.64 19.15 3.49
N ASP A 191 6.69 20.02 4.49
CA ASP A 191 7.34 19.72 5.77
C ASP A 191 6.49 18.67 6.53
N GLU A 192 6.59 17.43 6.08
CA GLU A 192 5.84 16.28 6.57
C GLU A 192 6.79 15.39 7.37
N THR A 193 6.50 15.21 8.65
CA THR A 193 7.21 14.28 9.54
C THR A 193 6.64 12.87 9.32
N GLN A 194 7.50 11.92 8.96
CA GLN A 194 7.12 10.50 8.92
C GLN A 194 7.55 9.85 10.23
N GLU A 195 6.64 9.13 10.86
CA GLU A 195 6.87 8.43 12.13
C GLU A 195 6.51 6.96 11.97
N THR A 196 7.17 6.11 12.75
CA THR A 196 6.87 4.68 12.83
C THR A 196 6.53 4.31 14.26
N LEU A 197 5.46 3.53 14.42
CA LEU A 197 5.02 3.04 15.72
C LEU A 197 5.05 1.51 15.72
N ARG A 198 5.80 0.93 16.68
CA ARG A 198 5.77 -0.50 16.95
C ARG A 198 4.78 -0.78 18.08
N THR A 199 3.75 -1.57 17.80
CA THR A 199 2.72 -1.96 18.77
C THR A 199 2.26 -3.39 18.50
N SER A 200 1.95 -4.14 19.56
CA SER A 200 1.41 -5.50 19.49
C SER A 200 -0.10 -5.54 19.23
N LEU A 201 -0.80 -4.43 19.49
CA LEU A 201 -2.23 -4.26 19.24
C LEU A 201 -2.45 -3.29 18.09
N PHE A 202 -3.55 -3.46 17.36
CA PHE A 202 -4.00 -2.50 16.35
C PHE A 202 -4.04 -1.09 16.99
N PRO A 203 -3.38 -0.07 16.40
CA PRO A 203 -3.17 1.24 17.02
C PRO A 203 -4.42 2.13 16.97
N SER A 204 -5.58 1.63 17.39
CA SER A 204 -6.87 2.34 17.30
C SER A 204 -6.88 3.70 18.01
N THR A 205 -6.13 3.85 19.10
CA THR A 205 -5.99 5.10 19.86
C THR A 205 -5.01 6.08 19.20
N HIS A 206 -3.91 5.59 18.67
CA HIS A 206 -2.89 6.42 18.02
C HIS A 206 -3.36 6.89 16.63
N VAL A 207 -4.03 6.02 15.86
CA VAL A 207 -4.61 6.36 14.56
C VAL A 207 -5.61 7.51 14.68
N LYS A 208 -6.47 7.51 15.71
CA LYS A 208 -7.38 8.62 15.99
C LYS A 208 -6.65 9.94 16.20
N THR A 209 -5.60 9.93 17.00
CA THR A 209 -4.85 11.14 17.39
C THR A 209 -4.12 11.76 16.20
N TYR A 210 -3.44 10.95 15.36
CA TYR A 210 -2.64 11.46 14.23
C TYR A 210 -3.48 11.84 13.01
N LEU A 211 -4.54 11.08 12.69
CA LEU A 211 -5.40 11.42 11.56
C LEU A 211 -6.28 12.65 11.85
N GLU A 212 -6.50 13.00 13.12
CA GLU A 212 -7.17 14.24 13.53
C GLU A 212 -6.22 15.46 13.52
N SER A 213 -4.91 15.27 13.73
CA SER A 213 -3.92 16.36 13.83
C SER A 213 -3.24 16.73 12.52
N SER A 214 -3.12 15.82 11.56
CA SER A 214 -2.26 15.99 10.37
C SER A 214 -3.07 16.28 9.12
N SER A 215 -2.99 17.51 8.59
CA SER A 215 -3.71 17.96 7.40
C SER A 215 -3.26 17.31 6.08
N VAL A 216 -2.15 16.58 6.11
CA VAL A 216 -1.62 15.77 5.00
C VAL A 216 -1.02 14.50 5.62
N ALA A 217 -1.80 13.42 5.64
CA ALA A 217 -1.29 12.11 6.02
C ALA A 217 -1.43 11.22 4.79
N GLU A 218 -0.35 11.03 4.04
CA GLU A 218 -0.15 9.77 3.30
C GLU A 218 0.05 8.68 4.37
N ALA A 219 -1.07 8.27 4.99
CA ALA A 219 -1.09 7.16 5.90
C ALA A 219 -0.96 5.89 5.06
N ASP A 220 0.28 5.46 4.84
CA ASP A 220 0.55 4.09 4.43
C ASP A 220 0.02 3.18 5.54
N CYS A 221 -1.15 2.60 5.33
CA CYS A 221 -1.82 1.70 6.26
C CYS A 221 -1.02 0.38 6.29
N SER A 222 0.12 0.41 6.98
CA SER A 222 1.11 -0.66 6.98
C SER A 222 0.95 -1.49 8.25
N PHE A 223 0.25 -2.63 8.17
CA PHE A 223 0.21 -3.59 9.27
C PHE A 223 1.27 -4.67 9.05
N LEU A 224 2.35 -4.62 9.83
CA LEU A 224 3.29 -5.73 9.90
C LEU A 224 2.80 -6.70 10.98
N PRO A 225 2.34 -7.92 10.63
CA PRO A 225 1.97 -8.91 11.64
C PRO A 225 3.21 -9.37 12.42
N GLY A 226 3.13 -9.36 13.77
CA GLY A 226 4.03 -10.12 14.64
C GLY A 226 5.42 -9.53 14.91
N CYS A 227 5.47 -8.34 15.50
CA CYS A 227 6.67 -7.83 16.19
C CYS A 227 6.41 -7.58 17.67
#